data_AF-A0A3B8WUM8-F1
#
_entry.id   AF-A0A3B8WUM8-F1
#
_cell.length_a   1.000
_cell.length_b   1.000
_cell.length_c   1.000
_cell.angle_alpha   90.00
_cell.angle_beta   90.00
_cell.angle_gamma   90.00
#
_symmetry.space_group_name_H-M   'P 1'
#
loop_
_entity.id
_entity.type
_entity.pdbx_description
1 polymer ?
#
loop_
_entity_poly.entity_id
_entity_poly.type
_entity_poly.pdbx_seq_one_letter_code
_entity_poly.pdbx_strand_id
1 'polypeptide(L)'
;FIGSQDTLYTGTNSRQYYRNCYIEGGTDFIFGDGDIVFENCEISWSGYTDIKATGYLTAARTALLKGYLFYNCTVSADQASLQNPGVFGRPWGPKASVAWVNTVLGYDGIIDPMGWTDMSGNLPQNANFFEYNSEWDGKSVDVSHRNGGKIISDASAYSPENYFVGWTPVYYNKAKGGEAKVKKASFTTDDDINTPYPGHTITLHYTFSEDAKEDMSLIQWYRVKDGNEVLIKQSSGYANKTYLISTADSGFHLKAVITPCARGGKPGKPVTVKLDKKINEGYSIPAKAAAGTIRPRAEGKVNVFLASDSTCKDYSANGMWSNGVTRNEGAWGEFLQCFFNGAVSVQNYANGGRSSRNFINEGNLDKIKQQIGKGDYLFIQFGHNDCSNGAGYLEDRYVPLGEPNKKGIYPISEGKKVRTPDSYVDKYGTTFYSYNCGATYKWYLMQYVNVALEAGATPVLITPVSRQYFDGKGRITPHHDSKDTSTKTMITRNNAYVEAVRQLAKEKKVLLIDGFEITKALYEKAYADCGNNIEAKELMFEGDSTHNNKLGGFVVAGEFAKEIKKLIPELAPSIVHPRNAIGENSDGKLMFSVGNEGKMSCYDAYWQRYEQGVMDSLGK
;
A
#
# COMPACT_ATOMS: atom_id res chain seq x y z
N PHE A 1 -9.90 -17.71 -11.84
CA PHE A 1 -10.72 -17.18 -12.94
C PHE A 1 -11.27 -15.85 -12.46
N ILE A 2 -11.01 -14.76 -13.18
CA ILE A 2 -11.38 -13.40 -12.75
C ILE A 2 -12.08 -12.73 -13.92
N GLY A 3 -13.26 -12.19 -13.67
CA GLY A 3 -14.11 -11.51 -14.66
C GLY A 3 -15.23 -10.76 -13.94
N SER A 4 -16.24 -10.30 -14.68
CA SER A 4 -17.37 -9.55 -14.11
C SER A 4 -18.71 -10.16 -14.52
N GLN A 5 -18.96 -10.29 -15.81
CA GLN A 5 -20.04 -11.12 -16.33
C GLN A 5 -19.42 -12.23 -17.16
N ASP A 6 -20.04 -13.40 -17.16
CA ASP A 6 -19.64 -14.53 -18.02
C ASP A 6 -18.18 -14.98 -17.79
N THR A 7 -17.69 -14.95 -16.54
CA THR A 7 -16.30 -15.29 -16.20
C THR A 7 -15.88 -16.69 -16.65
N LEU A 8 -16.75 -17.68 -16.48
CA LEU A 8 -16.47 -19.08 -16.76
C LEU A 8 -17.61 -19.70 -17.57
N TYR A 9 -17.38 -19.81 -18.87
CA TYR A 9 -18.24 -20.58 -19.77
C TYR A 9 -17.89 -22.06 -19.73
N THR A 10 -18.85 -22.89 -19.34
CA THR A 10 -18.70 -24.35 -19.26
C THR A 10 -19.03 -25.07 -20.57
N GLY A 11 -19.41 -24.35 -21.64
CA GLY A 11 -19.68 -24.97 -22.93
C GLY A 11 -21.07 -25.61 -23.04
N THR A 12 -21.19 -26.53 -23.99
CA THR A 12 -22.39 -27.36 -24.21
C THR A 12 -22.02 -28.83 -24.10
N ASN A 13 -22.76 -29.61 -23.31
CA ASN A 13 -22.55 -31.05 -23.13
C ASN A 13 -21.10 -31.42 -22.75
N SER A 14 -20.51 -30.66 -21.82
CA SER A 14 -19.12 -30.85 -21.39
C SER A 14 -19.01 -31.61 -20.07
N ARG A 15 -17.80 -32.11 -19.76
CA ARG A 15 -17.44 -32.61 -18.43
C ARG A 15 -16.18 -31.94 -17.95
N GLN A 16 -16.23 -31.28 -16.80
CA GLN A 16 -15.12 -30.47 -16.29
C GLN A 16 -15.02 -30.60 -14.77
N TYR A 17 -13.78 -30.51 -14.28
CA TYR A 17 -13.47 -30.62 -12.86
C TYR A 17 -12.53 -29.49 -12.45
N TYR A 18 -13.02 -28.64 -11.57
CA TYR A 18 -12.29 -27.55 -10.95
C TYR A 18 -12.10 -27.92 -9.50
N ARG A 19 -10.86 -28.02 -9.06
CA ARG A 19 -10.53 -28.21 -7.65
C ARG A 19 -9.62 -27.09 -7.22
N ASN A 20 -9.84 -26.57 -6.02
CA ASN A 20 -8.94 -25.59 -5.43
C ASN A 20 -8.78 -24.41 -6.41
N CYS A 21 -9.90 -23.80 -6.78
CA CYS A 21 -9.92 -22.68 -7.71
C CYS A 21 -10.57 -21.47 -7.05
N TYR A 22 -10.03 -20.30 -7.33
CA TYR A 22 -10.70 -19.02 -7.08
C TYR A 22 -11.45 -18.61 -8.36
N ILE A 23 -12.75 -18.36 -8.26
CA ILE A 23 -13.61 -17.95 -9.37
C ILE A 23 -14.36 -16.69 -8.95
N GLU A 24 -14.15 -15.61 -9.69
CA GLU A 24 -14.66 -14.28 -9.36
C GLU A 24 -15.54 -13.69 -10.47
N GLY A 25 -16.67 -13.10 -10.08
CA GLY A 25 -17.52 -12.31 -10.96
C GLY A 25 -18.73 -11.69 -10.26
N GLY A 26 -19.58 -11.00 -11.01
CA GLY A 26 -20.74 -10.25 -10.49
C GLY A 26 -22.08 -10.77 -11.03
N THR A 27 -22.16 -11.07 -12.33
CA THR A 27 -23.40 -11.48 -13.00
C THR A 27 -23.18 -12.74 -13.82
N ASP A 28 -24.03 -13.75 -13.61
CA ASP A 28 -24.08 -15.01 -14.39
C ASP A 28 -22.71 -15.64 -14.63
N PHE A 29 -21.78 -15.47 -13.69
CA PHE A 29 -20.38 -15.59 -14.06
C PHE A 29 -19.89 -17.04 -14.16
N ILE A 30 -20.68 -18.02 -13.72
CA ILE A 30 -20.51 -19.43 -14.07
C ILE A 30 -21.73 -19.88 -14.88
N PHE A 31 -21.56 -20.12 -16.17
CA PHE A 31 -22.69 -20.35 -17.08
C PHE A 31 -22.43 -21.43 -18.13
N GLY A 32 -23.50 -21.91 -18.76
CA GLY A 32 -23.45 -22.97 -19.77
C GLY A 32 -24.14 -24.27 -19.37
N ASP A 33 -23.61 -25.39 -19.85
CA ASP A 33 -24.21 -26.73 -19.75
C ASP A 33 -23.09 -27.79 -19.57
N GLY A 34 -23.36 -28.87 -18.84
CA GLY A 34 -22.35 -29.89 -18.55
C GLY A 34 -22.55 -30.66 -17.24
N ASP A 35 -21.77 -31.72 -17.06
CA ASP A 35 -21.50 -32.37 -15.77
C ASP A 35 -20.24 -31.72 -15.18
N ILE A 36 -20.42 -30.71 -14.32
CA ILE A 36 -19.31 -29.87 -13.85
C ILE A 36 -19.17 -29.98 -12.34
N VAL A 37 -17.96 -30.31 -11.88
CA VAL A 37 -17.65 -30.41 -10.45
C VAL A 37 -16.70 -29.30 -10.05
N PHE A 38 -17.12 -28.49 -9.09
CA PHE A 38 -16.30 -27.53 -8.35
C PHE A 38 -16.07 -28.10 -6.95
N GLU A 39 -14.83 -28.49 -6.63
CA GLU A 39 -14.47 -29.05 -5.33
C GLU A 39 -13.51 -28.13 -4.57
N ASN A 40 -13.87 -27.73 -3.36
CA ASN A 40 -13.06 -26.84 -2.52
C ASN A 40 -12.65 -25.54 -3.24
N CYS A 41 -13.57 -24.98 -4.01
CA CYS A 41 -13.38 -23.72 -4.70
C CYS A 41 -13.90 -22.55 -3.86
N GLU A 42 -13.30 -21.38 -4.06
CA GLU A 42 -13.85 -20.12 -3.60
C GLU A 42 -14.59 -19.47 -4.77
N ILE A 43 -15.88 -19.21 -4.57
CA ILE A 43 -16.77 -18.56 -5.52
C ILE A 43 -17.07 -17.18 -4.97
N SER A 44 -16.42 -16.16 -5.53
CA SER A 44 -16.35 -14.82 -4.96
C SER A 44 -17.09 -13.79 -5.82
N TRP A 45 -17.88 -12.94 -5.18
CA TRP A 45 -18.49 -11.80 -5.86
C TRP A 45 -17.55 -10.60 -5.98
N SER A 46 -17.46 -10.04 -7.20
CA SER A 46 -16.70 -8.84 -7.55
C SER A 46 -17.17 -8.23 -8.88
N GLY A 47 -17.07 -6.90 -9.06
CA GLY A 47 -17.29 -6.21 -10.34
C GLY A 47 -18.49 -5.23 -10.42
N TYR A 48 -18.30 -4.15 -11.20
CA TYR A 48 -19.11 -2.96 -11.54
C TYR A 48 -19.95 -2.23 -10.46
N THR A 49 -19.68 -0.91 -10.38
CA THR A 49 -20.18 0.08 -9.43
C THR A 49 -21.22 1.05 -10.01
N ASP A 50 -21.85 0.74 -11.14
CA ASP A 50 -22.78 1.64 -11.83
C ASP A 50 -24.21 1.13 -11.99
N ILE A 51 -24.49 -0.15 -11.67
CA ILE A 51 -25.87 -0.69 -11.67
C ILE A 51 -26.19 -1.35 -10.33
N LYS A 52 -27.23 -0.83 -9.67
CA LYS A 52 -27.77 -1.34 -8.40
C LYS A 52 -28.45 -2.71 -8.60
N ALA A 53 -27.69 -3.80 -8.69
CA ALA A 53 -28.25 -5.13 -8.92
C ALA A 53 -27.76 -6.19 -7.93
N THR A 54 -28.62 -7.18 -7.65
CA THR A 54 -28.29 -8.45 -6.99
C THR A 54 -27.29 -9.24 -7.83
N GLY A 55 -26.27 -9.85 -7.21
CA GLY A 55 -25.29 -10.69 -7.91
C GLY A 55 -25.80 -12.12 -8.14
N TYR A 56 -25.38 -12.74 -9.25
CA TYR A 56 -25.79 -14.11 -9.63
C TYR A 56 -24.56 -15.00 -9.83
N LEU A 57 -24.39 -16.05 -9.00
CA LEU A 57 -23.24 -16.97 -9.13
C LEU A 57 -23.33 -17.82 -10.40
N THR A 58 -24.51 -18.37 -10.67
CA THR A 58 -24.71 -19.33 -11.76
C THR A 58 -25.84 -18.96 -12.70
N ALA A 59 -25.63 -19.22 -14.00
CA ALA A 59 -26.66 -19.23 -15.04
C ALA A 59 -26.61 -20.57 -15.80
N ALA A 60 -27.05 -21.64 -15.13
CA ALA A 60 -26.99 -23.00 -15.66
C ALA A 60 -28.11 -23.25 -16.67
N ARG A 61 -27.81 -23.98 -17.76
CA ARG A 61 -28.80 -24.38 -18.78
C ARG A 61 -29.30 -25.82 -18.61
N THR A 62 -28.40 -26.72 -18.22
CA THR A 62 -28.50 -28.19 -18.12
C THR A 62 -29.69 -28.84 -18.86
N ALA A 63 -29.43 -29.41 -20.05
CA ALA A 63 -30.48 -30.05 -20.84
C ALA A 63 -30.65 -31.56 -20.61
N LEU A 64 -29.53 -32.32 -20.56
CA LEU A 64 -29.52 -33.80 -20.59
C LEU A 64 -28.55 -34.45 -19.57
N LEU A 65 -27.89 -33.64 -18.75
CA LEU A 65 -26.78 -34.03 -17.88
C LEU A 65 -27.14 -33.82 -16.39
N LYS A 66 -26.29 -34.30 -15.45
CA LYS A 66 -26.49 -34.09 -14.01
C LYS A 66 -26.39 -32.62 -13.60
N GLY A 67 -25.63 -31.82 -14.34
CA GLY A 67 -25.47 -30.39 -14.08
C GLY A 67 -24.26 -30.08 -13.20
N TYR A 68 -24.34 -28.95 -12.51
CA TYR A 68 -23.23 -28.47 -11.68
C TYR A 68 -23.30 -29.03 -10.25
N LEU A 69 -22.13 -29.35 -9.71
CA LEU A 69 -21.92 -29.68 -8.30
C LEU A 69 -20.87 -28.74 -7.73
N PHE A 70 -21.27 -27.95 -6.73
CA PHE A 70 -20.38 -27.20 -5.85
C PHE A 70 -20.24 -27.99 -4.55
N TYR A 71 -19.07 -28.59 -4.34
CA TYR A 71 -18.80 -29.50 -3.24
C TYR A 71 -17.71 -28.93 -2.33
N ASN A 72 -18.03 -28.73 -1.05
CA ASN A 72 -17.16 -28.10 -0.06
C ASN A 72 -16.66 -26.70 -0.49
N CYS A 73 -17.48 -25.92 -1.18
CA CYS A 73 -17.09 -24.61 -1.69
C CYS A 73 -17.32 -23.50 -0.65
N THR A 74 -16.55 -22.42 -0.77
CA THR A 74 -16.77 -21.17 -0.03
C THR A 74 -17.44 -20.17 -0.95
N VAL A 75 -18.49 -19.50 -0.48
CA VAL A 75 -19.07 -18.34 -1.17
C VAL A 75 -18.60 -17.08 -0.43
N SER A 76 -17.95 -16.16 -1.13
CA SER A 76 -17.40 -14.93 -0.57
C SER A 76 -17.71 -13.72 -1.44
N ALA A 77 -17.38 -12.52 -0.97
CA ALA A 77 -17.50 -11.29 -1.73
C ALA A 77 -16.54 -10.23 -1.18
N ASP A 78 -16.14 -9.29 -2.03
CA ASP A 78 -15.68 -7.98 -1.56
C ASP A 78 -16.91 -7.17 -1.10
N GLN A 79 -16.98 -6.81 0.19
CA GLN A 79 -18.15 -6.11 0.77
C GLN A 79 -18.42 -4.75 0.10
N ALA A 80 -17.42 -4.13 -0.52
CA ALA A 80 -17.62 -2.92 -1.30
C ALA A 80 -18.33 -3.17 -2.65
N SER A 81 -18.36 -4.41 -3.12
CA SER A 81 -18.87 -4.81 -4.44
C SER A 81 -20.31 -5.36 -4.42
N LEU A 82 -20.84 -5.78 -3.26
CA LEU A 82 -22.24 -6.22 -3.10
C LEU A 82 -23.03 -5.25 -2.22
N GLN A 83 -23.97 -4.50 -2.79
CA GLN A 83 -24.89 -3.64 -2.02
C GLN A 83 -26.11 -4.39 -1.46
N ASN A 84 -26.46 -5.53 -2.07
CA ASN A 84 -27.54 -6.42 -1.64
C ASN A 84 -27.04 -7.86 -1.61
N PRO A 85 -27.67 -8.75 -0.81
CA PRO A 85 -27.40 -10.19 -0.87
C PRO A 85 -27.47 -10.72 -2.31
N GLY A 86 -26.54 -11.60 -2.66
CA GLY A 86 -26.54 -12.31 -3.94
C GLY A 86 -27.44 -13.55 -3.93
N VAL A 87 -27.58 -14.22 -5.06
CA VAL A 87 -28.25 -15.53 -5.15
C VAL A 87 -27.32 -16.59 -5.72
N PHE A 88 -27.52 -17.86 -5.34
CA PHE A 88 -26.79 -19.01 -5.88
C PHE A 88 -26.93 -19.13 -7.41
N GLY A 89 -27.99 -18.57 -7.99
CA GLY A 89 -28.08 -18.36 -9.43
C GLY A 89 -29.50 -18.34 -9.95
N ARG A 90 -29.60 -18.52 -11.27
CA ARG A 90 -30.86 -18.50 -12.01
C ARG A 90 -30.86 -19.49 -13.19
N PRO A 91 -32.02 -20.02 -13.61
CA PRO A 91 -32.07 -21.08 -14.62
C PRO A 91 -32.07 -20.51 -16.04
N TRP A 92 -30.91 -20.50 -16.70
CA TRP A 92 -30.83 -20.13 -18.12
C TRP A 92 -31.65 -21.07 -19.01
N GLY A 93 -31.70 -22.35 -18.64
CA GLY A 93 -32.59 -23.35 -19.24
C GLY A 93 -33.65 -23.85 -18.26
N PRO A 94 -34.85 -24.26 -18.73
CA PRO A 94 -35.96 -24.64 -17.85
C PRO A 94 -35.69 -25.88 -16.99
N LYS A 95 -34.66 -26.67 -17.31
CA LYS A 95 -34.25 -27.87 -16.56
C LYS A 95 -32.87 -27.73 -15.90
N ALA A 96 -32.36 -26.49 -15.76
CA ALA A 96 -31.10 -26.18 -15.12
C ALA A 96 -30.89 -26.99 -13.83
N SER A 97 -29.72 -27.57 -13.64
CA SER A 97 -29.42 -28.44 -12.50
C SER A 97 -28.14 -28.00 -11.81
N VAL A 98 -28.24 -27.63 -10.54
CA VAL A 98 -27.11 -27.13 -9.72
C VAL A 98 -27.30 -27.63 -8.30
N ALA A 99 -26.27 -28.28 -7.74
CA ALA A 99 -26.23 -28.71 -6.35
C ALA A 99 -25.12 -27.98 -5.58
N TRP A 100 -25.47 -27.40 -4.44
CA TRP A 100 -24.55 -26.80 -3.47
C TRP A 100 -24.48 -27.70 -2.23
N VAL A 101 -23.30 -28.24 -1.93
CA VAL A 101 -23.10 -29.25 -0.89
C VAL A 101 -21.94 -28.87 0.00
N ASN A 102 -22.19 -28.79 1.31
CA ASN A 102 -21.23 -28.36 2.34
C ASN A 102 -20.68 -26.97 2.04
N THR A 103 -21.57 -25.98 1.91
CA THR A 103 -21.20 -24.64 1.47
C THR A 103 -20.87 -23.76 2.67
N VAL A 104 -19.69 -23.16 2.68
CA VAL A 104 -19.30 -22.17 3.69
C VAL A 104 -19.67 -20.78 3.18
N LEU A 105 -20.59 -20.09 3.87
CA LEU A 105 -20.94 -18.70 3.54
C LEU A 105 -19.95 -17.73 4.19
N GLY A 106 -19.46 -16.73 3.46
CA GLY A 106 -18.36 -15.86 3.92
C GLY A 106 -18.75 -14.83 4.99
N TYR A 107 -20.01 -14.38 4.98
CA TYR A 107 -20.63 -13.54 6.01
C TYR A 107 -22.15 -13.76 6.06
N ASP A 108 -22.79 -13.37 7.16
CA ASP A 108 -24.24 -13.49 7.32
C ASP A 108 -25.00 -12.67 6.27
N GLY A 109 -26.01 -13.25 5.64
CA GLY A 109 -26.78 -12.58 4.60
C GLY A 109 -26.04 -12.35 3.28
N ILE A 110 -24.91 -13.03 3.01
CA ILE A 110 -24.28 -12.98 1.68
C ILE A 110 -25.18 -13.56 0.57
N ILE A 111 -26.05 -14.50 0.95
CA ILE A 111 -27.04 -15.14 0.09
C ILE A 111 -28.41 -14.68 0.53
N ASP A 112 -29.20 -14.18 -0.41
CA ASP A 112 -30.61 -13.87 -0.20
C ASP A 112 -31.36 -15.11 0.29
N PRO A 113 -32.28 -15.01 1.27
CA PRO A 113 -33.06 -16.14 1.77
C PRO A 113 -33.75 -16.97 0.67
N MET A 114 -34.13 -16.35 -0.46
CA MET A 114 -34.71 -17.04 -1.61
C MET A 114 -33.71 -17.97 -2.31
N GLY A 115 -32.41 -17.68 -2.26
CA GLY A 115 -31.33 -18.50 -2.82
C GLY A 115 -31.26 -18.54 -4.35
N TRP A 116 -32.39 -18.48 -5.07
CA TRP A 116 -32.47 -18.50 -6.54
C TRP A 116 -33.55 -17.57 -7.07
N THR A 117 -33.36 -17.08 -8.29
CA THR A 117 -34.33 -16.23 -8.99
C THR A 117 -34.56 -16.67 -10.43
N ASP A 118 -35.58 -16.11 -11.09
CA ASP A 118 -35.92 -16.44 -12.48
C ASP A 118 -34.94 -15.86 -13.51
N MET A 119 -34.97 -16.43 -14.71
CA MET A 119 -34.25 -15.90 -15.87
C MET A 119 -35.09 -16.09 -17.13
N SER A 120 -35.44 -14.98 -17.79
CA SER A 120 -36.16 -15.00 -19.08
C SER A 120 -37.42 -15.89 -19.07
N GLY A 121 -38.17 -15.90 -17.97
CA GLY A 121 -39.39 -16.69 -17.80
C GLY A 121 -39.18 -18.13 -17.33
N ASN A 122 -37.94 -18.62 -17.22
CA ASN A 122 -37.65 -19.88 -16.54
C ASN A 122 -37.69 -19.67 -15.03
N LEU A 123 -38.58 -20.40 -14.36
CA LEU A 123 -38.78 -20.29 -12.92
C LEU A 123 -37.91 -21.29 -12.16
N PRO A 124 -37.30 -20.92 -11.01
CA PRO A 124 -36.54 -21.83 -10.16
C PRO A 124 -37.30 -23.10 -9.74
N GLN A 125 -38.63 -23.00 -9.56
CA GLN A 125 -39.51 -24.13 -9.20
C GLN A 125 -39.51 -25.25 -10.24
N ASN A 126 -39.24 -24.92 -11.50
CA ASN A 126 -39.17 -25.89 -12.59
C ASN A 126 -37.75 -26.47 -12.77
N ALA A 127 -36.76 -25.85 -12.13
CA ALA A 127 -35.36 -26.26 -12.19
C ALA A 127 -35.03 -27.35 -11.15
N ASN A 128 -33.78 -27.79 -11.18
CA ASN A 128 -33.21 -28.80 -10.30
C ASN A 128 -32.10 -28.18 -9.45
N PHE A 129 -32.48 -27.23 -8.60
CA PHE A 129 -31.57 -26.63 -7.64
C PHE A 129 -31.59 -27.40 -6.32
N PHE A 130 -30.42 -27.74 -5.80
CA PHE A 130 -30.27 -28.52 -4.58
C PHE A 130 -29.31 -27.84 -3.61
N GLU A 131 -29.60 -27.95 -2.32
CA GLU A 131 -28.73 -27.45 -1.25
C GLU A 131 -28.63 -28.44 -0.10
N TYR A 132 -27.42 -28.63 0.40
CA TYR A 132 -27.10 -29.43 1.57
C TYR A 132 -26.05 -28.75 2.43
N ASN A 133 -26.33 -28.66 3.72
CA ASN A 133 -25.34 -28.30 4.74
C ASN A 133 -24.59 -26.99 4.42
N SER A 134 -25.33 -25.94 4.03
CA SER A 134 -24.79 -24.59 4.01
C SER A 134 -24.63 -24.08 5.43
N GLU A 135 -23.48 -23.51 5.74
CA GLU A 135 -23.10 -23.15 7.11
C GLU A 135 -22.63 -21.69 7.20
N TRP A 136 -23.07 -21.02 8.26
CA TRP A 136 -22.54 -19.76 8.77
C TRP A 136 -22.35 -19.88 10.29
N ASP A 137 -21.21 -19.45 10.82
CA ASP A 137 -20.95 -19.47 12.27
C ASP A 137 -21.08 -20.86 12.93
N GLY A 138 -20.63 -21.92 12.25
CA GLY A 138 -20.77 -23.28 12.79
C GLY A 138 -22.22 -23.80 12.83
N LYS A 139 -23.17 -23.07 12.22
CA LYS A 139 -24.60 -23.37 12.25
C LYS A 139 -25.14 -23.50 10.83
N SER A 140 -26.08 -24.42 10.66
CA SER A 140 -26.83 -24.52 9.41
C SER A 140 -27.59 -23.22 9.15
N VAL A 141 -27.52 -22.75 7.91
CA VAL A 141 -28.24 -21.56 7.44
C VAL A 141 -29.74 -21.87 7.36
N ASP A 142 -30.59 -20.87 7.61
CA ASP A 142 -32.02 -21.01 7.39
C ASP A 142 -32.33 -21.12 5.88
N VAL A 143 -32.92 -22.25 5.50
CA VAL A 143 -33.27 -22.60 4.13
C VAL A 143 -34.78 -22.67 3.90
N SER A 144 -35.60 -22.26 4.87
CA SER A 144 -37.07 -22.34 4.80
C SER A 144 -37.68 -21.46 3.71
N HIS A 145 -36.95 -20.44 3.26
CA HIS A 145 -37.40 -19.47 2.26
C HIS A 145 -36.90 -19.73 0.83
N ARG A 146 -36.23 -20.87 0.57
CA ARG A 146 -35.68 -21.15 -0.75
C ARG A 146 -36.75 -21.19 -1.85
N ASN A 147 -36.53 -20.40 -2.88
CA ASN A 147 -37.39 -20.24 -4.04
C ASN A 147 -37.15 -21.39 -5.04
N GLY A 148 -37.92 -22.47 -4.94
CA GLY A 148 -37.84 -23.62 -5.86
C GLY A 148 -36.64 -24.55 -5.63
N GLY A 149 -35.73 -24.21 -4.72
CA GLY A 149 -34.62 -25.06 -4.29
C GLY A 149 -35.08 -26.27 -3.47
N LYS A 150 -34.43 -27.41 -3.68
CA LYS A 150 -34.70 -28.68 -3.01
C LYS A 150 -33.66 -28.93 -1.94
N ILE A 151 -34.07 -28.92 -0.68
CA ILE A 151 -33.18 -29.25 0.44
C ILE A 151 -33.04 -30.76 0.51
N ILE A 152 -31.81 -31.25 0.32
CA ILE A 152 -31.54 -32.69 0.37
C ILE A 152 -31.17 -33.07 1.81
N SER A 153 -31.57 -34.26 2.26
CA SER A 153 -31.26 -34.76 3.61
C SER A 153 -30.07 -35.72 3.64
N ASP A 154 -29.65 -36.21 2.46
CA ASP A 154 -28.52 -37.11 2.25
C ASP A 154 -27.74 -36.67 1.01
N ALA A 155 -26.46 -36.37 1.19
CA ALA A 155 -25.56 -35.93 0.13
C ALA A 155 -24.83 -37.07 -0.58
N SER A 156 -25.11 -38.34 -0.26
CA SER A 156 -24.40 -39.50 -0.82
C SER A 156 -24.45 -39.57 -2.35
N ALA A 157 -25.53 -39.08 -2.98
CA ALA A 157 -25.66 -39.00 -4.43
C ALA A 157 -24.93 -37.79 -5.05
N TYR A 158 -24.49 -36.84 -4.24
CA TYR A 158 -23.93 -35.53 -4.62
C TYR A 158 -22.44 -35.44 -4.26
N SER A 159 -21.66 -36.36 -4.84
CA SER A 159 -20.20 -36.42 -4.71
C SER A 159 -19.51 -36.22 -6.06
N PRO A 160 -18.23 -35.79 -6.08
CA PRO A 160 -17.45 -35.72 -7.32
C PRO A 160 -17.50 -37.02 -8.15
N GLU A 161 -17.32 -38.17 -7.50
CA GLU A 161 -17.31 -39.50 -8.14
C GLU A 161 -18.64 -39.82 -8.84
N ASN A 162 -19.76 -39.38 -8.27
CA ASN A 162 -21.09 -39.58 -8.84
C ASN A 162 -21.38 -38.63 -10.01
N TYR A 163 -20.79 -37.44 -10.02
CA TYR A 163 -20.98 -36.43 -11.08
C TYR A 163 -20.07 -36.63 -12.29
N PHE A 164 -19.05 -37.48 -12.17
CA PHE A 164 -18.13 -37.83 -13.24
C PHE A 164 -18.74 -38.71 -14.35
N VAL A 165 -19.84 -39.43 -14.09
CA VAL A 165 -20.67 -40.16 -15.08
C VAL A 165 -19.87 -40.83 -16.23
N GLY A 166 -19.02 -41.79 -15.86
CA GLY A 166 -18.20 -42.53 -16.83
C GLY A 166 -16.94 -41.81 -17.32
N TRP A 167 -16.59 -40.66 -16.73
CA TRP A 167 -15.34 -39.93 -16.97
C TRP A 167 -14.65 -39.56 -15.66
N THR A 168 -13.47 -40.10 -15.39
CA THR A 168 -12.65 -39.64 -14.26
C THR A 168 -11.62 -38.63 -14.74
N PRO A 169 -11.56 -37.41 -14.18
CA PRO A 169 -10.53 -36.43 -14.52
C PRO A 169 -9.13 -36.99 -14.28
N VAL A 170 -8.18 -36.71 -15.19
CA VAL A 170 -6.79 -37.21 -15.08
C VAL A 170 -6.12 -36.81 -13.76
N TYR A 171 -6.40 -35.60 -13.28
CA TYR A 171 -5.85 -35.07 -12.04
C TYR A 171 -6.73 -35.33 -10.80
N TYR A 172 -7.76 -36.18 -10.93
CA TYR A 172 -8.56 -36.59 -9.79
C TYR A 172 -7.86 -37.68 -8.98
N ASN A 173 -7.64 -37.41 -7.70
CA ASN A 173 -7.32 -38.41 -6.69
C ASN A 173 -8.45 -38.49 -5.67
N LYS A 174 -8.80 -39.72 -5.29
CA LYS A 174 -9.79 -39.97 -4.25
C LYS A 174 -9.33 -39.40 -2.90
N ALA A 175 -10.26 -38.80 -2.17
CA ALA A 175 -9.99 -38.31 -0.82
C ALA A 175 -9.53 -39.46 0.08
N LYS A 176 -8.40 -39.26 0.77
CA LYS A 176 -7.80 -40.30 1.63
C LYS A 176 -8.35 -40.29 3.05
N GLY A 177 -9.01 -39.20 3.46
CA GLY A 177 -9.43 -38.99 4.84
C GLY A 177 -8.25 -38.80 5.79
N GLY A 178 -8.55 -38.75 7.09
CA GLY A 178 -7.55 -38.55 8.15
C GLY A 178 -7.95 -37.42 9.11
N GLU A 179 -7.29 -37.38 10.27
CA GLU A 179 -7.41 -36.30 11.24
C GLU A 179 -6.37 -35.22 10.93
N ALA A 180 -6.80 -33.96 10.82
CA ALA A 180 -5.88 -32.83 10.68
C ALA A 180 -5.64 -32.17 12.05
N LYS A 181 -4.38 -31.94 12.40
CA LYS A 181 -3.99 -31.26 13.65
C LYS A 181 -3.05 -30.10 13.33
N VAL A 182 -3.40 -28.90 13.79
CA VAL A 182 -2.53 -27.73 13.63
C VAL A 182 -1.35 -27.85 14.60
N LYS A 183 -0.13 -27.78 14.05
CA LYS A 183 1.13 -27.81 14.82
C LYS A 183 1.51 -26.43 15.34
N LYS A 184 1.40 -25.42 14.48
CA LYS A 184 1.72 -24.03 14.77
C LYS A 184 0.76 -23.14 14.00
N ALA A 185 0.31 -22.05 14.62
CA ALA A 185 -0.43 -21.00 13.95
C ALA A 185 0.03 -19.63 14.45
N SER A 186 0.01 -18.63 13.57
CA SER A 186 0.46 -17.26 13.86
C SER A 186 -0.17 -16.26 12.89
N PHE A 187 -0.19 -15.00 13.28
CA PHE A 187 -0.56 -13.89 12.40
C PHE A 187 0.68 -13.16 11.87
N THR A 188 0.52 -12.57 10.69
CA THR A 188 1.33 -11.45 10.20
C THR A 188 0.39 -10.36 9.69
N THR A 189 0.89 -9.14 9.53
CA THR A 189 0.21 -8.06 8.81
C THR A 189 1.03 -7.64 7.60
N ASP A 190 0.41 -6.93 6.67
CA ASP A 190 1.11 -6.24 5.60
C ASP A 190 2.01 -5.10 6.12
N ASP A 191 1.77 -4.56 7.31
CA ASP A 191 2.66 -3.63 8.02
C ASP A 191 3.01 -4.17 9.43
N ASP A 192 3.09 -3.33 10.47
CA ASP A 192 3.37 -3.75 11.85
C ASP A 192 2.15 -4.34 12.57
N ILE A 193 2.27 -5.62 12.95
CA ILE A 193 1.23 -6.37 13.65
C ILE A 193 1.04 -5.90 15.10
N ASN A 194 2.04 -5.22 15.66
CA ASN A 194 2.00 -4.66 17.01
C ASN A 194 1.29 -3.30 17.06
N THR A 195 1.01 -2.70 15.90
CA THR A 195 0.24 -1.46 15.75
C THR A 195 -0.82 -1.62 14.65
N PRO A 196 -1.84 -2.48 14.85
CA PRO A 196 -2.80 -2.80 13.80
C PRO A 196 -3.84 -1.68 13.60
N TYR A 197 -4.07 -1.27 12.34
CA TYR A 197 -5.03 -0.22 11.97
C TYR A 197 -5.99 -0.69 10.87
N PRO A 198 -7.18 -0.06 10.76
CA PRO A 198 -7.99 -0.11 9.55
C PRO A 198 -7.16 0.12 8.28
N GLY A 199 -7.39 -0.72 7.27
CA GLY A 199 -6.67 -0.72 6.00
C GLY A 199 -5.50 -1.72 5.93
N HIS A 200 -5.06 -2.29 7.05
CA HIS A 200 -4.07 -3.37 7.06
C HIS A 200 -4.72 -4.73 6.78
N THR A 201 -3.98 -5.63 6.15
CA THR A 201 -4.39 -7.01 5.91
C THR A 201 -3.71 -7.95 6.90
N ILE A 202 -4.48 -8.57 7.78
CA ILE A 202 -3.99 -9.69 8.62
C ILE A 202 -3.95 -10.95 7.77
N THR A 203 -2.84 -11.67 7.82
CA THR A 203 -2.67 -12.99 7.20
C THR A 203 -2.48 -14.04 8.29
N LEU A 204 -3.28 -15.10 8.24
CA LEU A 204 -3.18 -16.26 9.12
C LEU A 204 -2.26 -17.33 8.50
N HIS A 205 -1.24 -17.73 9.26
CA HIS A 205 -0.33 -18.80 8.91
C HIS A 205 -0.58 -19.98 9.83
N TYR A 206 -0.63 -21.19 9.28
CA TYR A 206 -0.59 -22.42 10.07
C TYR A 206 -0.03 -23.60 9.29
N THR A 207 0.47 -24.59 10.02
CA THR A 207 0.95 -25.87 9.49
C THR A 207 0.32 -27.04 10.22
N PHE A 208 0.18 -28.18 9.52
CA PHE A 208 -0.31 -29.42 10.13
C PHE A 208 0.84 -30.25 10.73
N SER A 209 0.51 -31.14 11.68
CA SER A 209 1.48 -32.05 12.30
C SER A 209 1.88 -33.25 11.44
N GLU A 210 1.16 -33.50 10.34
CA GLU A 210 1.42 -34.52 9.31
C GLU A 210 1.25 -33.89 7.91
N ASP A 211 1.63 -34.63 6.84
CA ASP A 211 1.41 -34.30 5.42
C ASP A 211 -0.09 -34.24 5.06
N ALA A 212 -0.89 -33.39 5.73
CA ALA A 212 -2.24 -33.06 5.30
C ALA A 212 -2.12 -32.21 4.02
N LYS A 213 -1.97 -32.89 2.88
CA LYS A 213 -1.68 -32.28 1.57
C LYS A 213 -2.87 -31.50 0.99
N GLU A 214 -4.06 -31.65 1.56
CA GLU A 214 -5.31 -31.09 1.04
C GLU A 214 -6.14 -30.48 2.18
N ASP A 215 -5.88 -29.18 2.43
CA ASP A 215 -6.46 -28.37 3.51
C ASP A 215 -7.92 -27.99 3.24
N MET A 216 -8.82 -28.54 4.06
CA MET A 216 -10.26 -28.27 4.07
C MET A 216 -10.70 -27.57 5.36
N SER A 217 -9.77 -26.95 6.10
CA SER A 217 -10.07 -26.37 7.41
C SER A 217 -11.11 -25.26 7.29
N LEU A 218 -11.93 -25.08 8.32
CA LEU A 218 -12.75 -23.88 8.44
C LEU A 218 -11.96 -22.82 9.22
N ILE A 219 -11.87 -21.61 8.68
CA ILE A 219 -11.26 -20.45 9.33
C ILE A 219 -12.38 -19.45 9.65
N GLN A 220 -12.45 -19.00 10.89
CA GLN A 220 -13.42 -18.04 11.37
C GLN A 220 -12.72 -16.85 12.05
N TRP A 221 -13.02 -15.64 11.64
CA TRP A 221 -12.46 -14.39 12.14
C TRP A 221 -13.46 -13.68 13.04
N TYR A 222 -13.00 -13.21 14.20
CA TYR A 222 -13.85 -12.59 15.23
C TYR A 222 -13.32 -11.24 15.66
N ARG A 223 -14.23 -10.28 15.86
CA ARG A 223 -14.03 -9.11 16.72
C ARG A 223 -14.21 -9.52 18.17
N VAL A 224 -13.31 -9.06 19.04
CA VAL A 224 -13.37 -9.37 20.47
C VAL A 224 -13.27 -8.09 21.29
N LYS A 225 -14.26 -7.83 22.13
CA LYS A 225 -14.28 -6.70 23.07
C LYS A 225 -15.00 -7.08 24.36
N ASP A 226 -14.34 -6.83 25.48
CA ASP A 226 -14.88 -7.06 26.83
C ASP A 226 -15.45 -8.48 27.05
N GLY A 227 -14.81 -9.48 26.46
CA GLY A 227 -15.22 -10.89 26.53
C GLY A 227 -16.29 -11.31 25.52
N ASN A 228 -16.92 -10.36 24.81
CA ASN A 228 -17.86 -10.65 23.74
C ASN A 228 -17.12 -10.89 22.42
N GLU A 229 -17.55 -11.90 21.68
CA GLU A 229 -16.99 -12.28 20.39
C GLU A 229 -18.08 -12.19 19.31
N VAL A 230 -17.74 -11.54 18.19
CA VAL A 230 -18.64 -11.40 17.03
C VAL A 230 -17.91 -11.93 15.81
N LEU A 231 -18.48 -12.96 15.17
CA LEU A 231 -17.96 -13.49 13.90
C LEU A 231 -18.13 -12.44 12.81
N ILE A 232 -17.06 -12.16 12.07
CA ILE A 232 -17.02 -11.11 11.04
C ILE A 232 -16.69 -11.65 9.65
N LYS A 233 -16.01 -12.79 9.56
CA LYS A 233 -15.69 -13.46 8.30
C LYS A 233 -15.45 -14.95 8.54
N GLN A 234 -15.81 -15.81 7.61
CA GLN A 234 -15.28 -17.17 7.55
C GLN A 234 -14.91 -17.60 6.13
N SER A 235 -14.08 -18.62 6.03
CA SER A 235 -13.60 -19.17 4.76
C SER A 235 -13.07 -20.57 4.96
N SER A 236 -12.93 -21.35 3.88
CA SER A 236 -12.06 -22.53 3.94
C SER A 236 -10.59 -22.13 3.98
N GLY A 237 -9.78 -23.03 4.53
CA GLY A 237 -8.33 -22.91 4.61
C GLY A 237 -7.67 -22.83 3.23
N TYR A 238 -8.27 -23.44 2.22
CA TYR A 238 -7.80 -23.26 0.85
C TYR A 238 -8.19 -21.89 0.29
N ALA A 239 -9.44 -21.48 0.48
CA ALA A 239 -10.03 -20.29 -0.11
C ALA A 239 -9.27 -19.02 0.28
N ASN A 240 -9.31 -18.68 1.56
CA ASN A 240 -8.83 -17.37 2.00
C ASN A 240 -8.32 -17.43 3.44
N LYS A 241 -7.08 -16.98 3.66
CA LYS A 241 -6.43 -16.90 4.99
C LYS A 241 -6.17 -15.47 5.44
N THR A 242 -6.78 -14.48 4.78
CA THR A 242 -6.56 -13.07 5.09
C THR A 242 -7.83 -12.39 5.58
N TYR A 243 -7.64 -11.29 6.32
CA TYR A 243 -8.71 -10.40 6.73
C TYR A 243 -8.23 -8.95 6.61
N LEU A 244 -8.95 -8.14 5.81
CA LEU A 244 -8.71 -6.70 5.71
C LEU A 244 -9.38 -6.02 6.91
N ILE A 245 -8.59 -5.35 7.74
CA ILE A 245 -9.08 -4.63 8.92
C ILE A 245 -9.91 -3.45 8.43
N SER A 246 -11.18 -3.40 8.82
CA SER A 246 -12.11 -2.31 8.52
C SER A 246 -12.11 -1.26 9.62
N THR A 247 -12.70 -0.09 9.35
CA THR A 247 -12.90 0.95 10.37
C THR A 247 -13.80 0.51 11.52
N ALA A 248 -14.72 -0.42 11.27
CA ALA A 248 -15.58 -0.99 12.31
C ALA A 248 -14.83 -1.95 13.26
N ASP A 249 -13.59 -2.33 12.93
CA ASP A 249 -12.72 -3.12 13.81
C ASP A 249 -12.00 -2.26 14.87
N SER A 250 -12.00 -0.92 14.74
CA SER A 250 -11.34 -0.03 15.69
C SER A 250 -11.82 -0.23 17.13
N GLY A 251 -10.88 -0.35 18.05
CA GLY A 251 -11.14 -0.59 19.48
C GLY A 251 -11.40 -2.06 19.85
N PHE A 252 -11.49 -2.98 18.87
CA PHE A 252 -11.62 -4.42 19.10
C PHE A 252 -10.26 -5.12 19.04
N HIS A 253 -10.14 -6.31 19.60
CA HIS A 253 -9.09 -7.26 19.22
C HIS A 253 -9.60 -8.13 18.07
N LEU A 254 -8.68 -8.65 17.26
CA LEU A 254 -9.01 -9.66 16.25
C LEU A 254 -8.52 -11.04 16.67
N LYS A 255 -9.32 -12.06 16.37
CA LYS A 255 -9.03 -13.47 16.62
C LYS A 255 -9.39 -14.29 15.38
N ALA A 256 -8.61 -15.33 15.09
CA ALA A 256 -8.97 -16.37 14.14
C ALA A 256 -9.09 -17.72 14.87
N VAL A 257 -10.10 -18.50 14.51
CA VAL A 257 -10.29 -19.89 14.94
C VAL A 257 -10.16 -20.77 13.72
N ILE A 258 -9.25 -21.75 13.79
CA ILE A 258 -9.03 -22.76 12.78
C ILE A 258 -9.66 -24.06 13.28
N THR A 259 -10.65 -24.58 12.57
CA THR A 259 -11.15 -25.95 12.77
C THR A 259 -10.48 -26.83 11.72
N PRO A 260 -9.38 -27.53 12.07
CA PRO A 260 -8.56 -28.22 11.09
C PRO A 260 -9.32 -29.39 10.45
N CYS A 261 -9.24 -29.51 9.13
CA CYS A 261 -9.86 -30.63 8.41
C CYS A 261 -9.02 -30.98 7.17
N ALA A 262 -8.78 -32.27 6.95
CA ALA A 262 -8.21 -32.78 5.72
C ALA A 262 -9.34 -33.21 4.77
N ARG A 263 -9.09 -33.24 3.47
CA ARG A 263 -10.09 -33.71 2.50
C ARG A 263 -10.56 -35.14 2.76
N GLY A 264 -11.88 -35.28 2.94
CA GLY A 264 -12.55 -36.54 3.32
C GLY A 264 -12.34 -36.94 4.79
N GLY A 265 -11.69 -36.08 5.59
CA GLY A 265 -11.45 -36.26 7.02
C GLY A 265 -12.59 -35.70 7.86
N LYS A 266 -12.52 -35.97 9.17
CA LYS A 266 -13.41 -35.33 10.15
C LYS A 266 -12.77 -34.05 10.69
N PRO A 267 -13.57 -33.02 11.04
CA PRO A 267 -13.06 -31.84 11.73
C PRO A 267 -12.32 -32.22 13.02
N GLY A 268 -11.12 -31.67 13.19
CA GLY A 268 -10.29 -31.81 14.39
C GLY A 268 -10.61 -30.74 15.43
N LYS A 269 -9.86 -30.76 16.54
CA LYS A 269 -10.03 -29.80 17.64
C LYS A 269 -9.68 -28.37 17.18
N PRO A 270 -10.53 -27.35 17.43
CA PRO A 270 -10.24 -25.98 17.04
C PRO A 270 -8.99 -25.40 17.71
N VAL A 271 -8.23 -24.61 16.94
CA VAL A 271 -7.05 -23.87 17.40
C VAL A 271 -7.29 -22.37 17.21
N THR A 272 -7.01 -21.60 18.25
CA THR A 272 -7.24 -20.16 18.28
C THR A 272 -5.93 -19.39 18.14
N VAL A 273 -5.92 -18.37 17.28
CA VAL A 273 -4.87 -17.35 17.19
C VAL A 273 -5.49 -16.01 17.52
N LYS A 274 -4.88 -15.25 18.43
CA LYS A 274 -5.35 -13.92 18.84
C LYS A 274 -4.32 -12.86 18.49
N LEU A 275 -4.80 -11.69 18.09
CA LEU A 275 -3.98 -10.50 18.02
C LEU A 275 -3.86 -9.93 19.44
N ASP A 276 -2.63 -9.78 19.90
CA ASP A 276 -2.35 -9.34 21.29
C ASP A 276 -2.70 -7.86 21.53
N LYS A 277 -2.87 -7.08 20.45
CA LYS A 277 -3.16 -5.65 20.49
C LYS A 277 -4.57 -5.37 19.97
N LYS A 278 -5.20 -4.34 20.54
CA LYS A 278 -6.43 -3.77 19.99
C LYS A 278 -6.11 -3.08 18.66
N ILE A 279 -7.07 -3.11 17.74
CA ILE A 279 -7.06 -2.28 16.55
C ILE A 279 -7.17 -0.83 16.99
N ASN A 280 -6.22 -0.01 16.57
CA ASN A 280 -6.20 1.40 16.90
C ASN A 280 -7.37 2.15 16.21
N GLU A 281 -7.79 3.25 16.82
CA GLU A 281 -8.69 4.21 16.18
C GLU A 281 -7.87 5.00 15.14
N GLY A 282 -8.34 5.08 13.88
CA GLY A 282 -7.66 5.82 12.80
C GLY A 282 -7.19 4.96 11.62
N TYR A 283 -6.13 5.38 10.92
CA TYR A 283 -5.48 4.71 9.77
C TYR A 283 -3.97 4.95 9.88
N SER A 284 -3.13 3.98 9.50
CA SER A 284 -1.66 4.09 9.50
C SER A 284 -1.03 4.23 8.12
N ILE A 285 0.20 4.70 8.20
CA ILE A 285 1.15 5.15 7.19
C ILE A 285 1.38 4.10 6.09
N PRO A 286 1.36 4.48 4.80
CA PRO A 286 1.50 3.54 3.69
C PRO A 286 2.96 3.07 3.50
N ALA A 287 3.28 1.90 4.04
CA ALA A 287 4.57 1.24 3.88
C ALA A 287 4.45 -0.12 3.18
N LYS A 288 3.88 -0.18 1.96
CA LYS A 288 4.02 -1.32 1.04
C LYS A 288 3.47 -1.07 -0.37
N ALA A 289 3.82 0.07 -0.98
CA ALA A 289 3.58 0.18 -2.41
C ALA A 289 4.68 -0.62 -3.11
N ALA A 290 4.35 -1.71 -3.78
CA ALA A 290 5.28 -2.30 -4.74
C ALA A 290 5.71 -1.18 -5.71
N ALA A 291 7.00 -1.06 -6.00
CA ALA A 291 7.52 -0.05 -6.91
C ALA A 291 6.69 -0.07 -8.22
N GLY A 292 5.99 1.04 -8.52
CA GLY A 292 5.12 1.15 -9.70
C GLY A 292 3.63 0.85 -9.48
N THR A 293 3.16 0.61 -8.26
CA THR A 293 1.71 0.54 -7.99
C THR A 293 1.11 1.94 -7.82
N ILE A 294 0.16 2.28 -8.71
CA ILE A 294 -0.67 3.48 -8.65
C ILE A 294 -1.48 3.43 -7.35
N ARG A 295 -1.27 4.38 -6.44
CA ARG A 295 -2.11 4.54 -5.24
C ARG A 295 -3.02 5.75 -5.44
N PRO A 296 -4.27 5.56 -5.87
CA PRO A 296 -5.20 6.68 -5.92
C PRO A 296 -5.39 7.26 -4.52
N ARG A 297 -5.53 8.59 -4.46
CA ARG A 297 -5.89 9.33 -3.25
C ARG A 297 -7.09 8.66 -2.58
N ALA A 298 -6.95 8.25 -1.33
CA ALA A 298 -8.09 7.78 -0.53
C ALA A 298 -9.11 8.91 -0.39
N GLU A 299 -10.40 8.56 -0.52
CA GLU A 299 -11.49 9.53 -0.49
C GLU A 299 -11.42 10.40 0.78
N GLY A 300 -11.49 11.72 0.62
CA GLY A 300 -11.40 12.69 1.71
C GLY A 300 -10.00 12.96 2.29
N LYS A 301 -8.93 12.28 1.86
CA LYS A 301 -7.54 12.54 2.30
C LYS A 301 -6.80 13.50 1.39
N VAL A 302 -5.57 13.91 1.68
CA VAL A 302 -4.68 14.71 0.81
C VAL A 302 -3.34 13.99 0.66
N ASN A 303 -2.79 13.91 -0.55
CA ASN A 303 -1.42 13.41 -0.72
C ASN A 303 -0.40 14.55 -0.74
N VAL A 304 0.73 14.32 -0.08
CA VAL A 304 1.94 15.16 -0.18
C VAL A 304 3.04 14.34 -0.85
N PHE A 305 3.31 14.59 -2.12
CA PHE A 305 4.36 13.93 -2.88
C PHE A 305 5.70 14.61 -2.64
N LEU A 306 6.76 13.83 -2.38
CA LEU A 306 8.11 14.33 -2.19
C LEU A 306 9.00 13.95 -3.38
N ALA A 307 9.46 14.94 -4.15
CA ALA A 307 10.44 14.77 -5.22
C ALA A 307 11.78 15.37 -4.77
N SER A 308 12.74 14.52 -4.44
CA SER A 308 14.01 14.95 -3.85
C SER A 308 15.15 13.91 -3.94
N ASP A 309 16.22 14.14 -3.19
CA ASP A 309 17.48 13.42 -3.18
C ASP A 309 17.70 12.61 -1.87
N SER A 310 18.96 12.32 -1.51
CA SER A 310 19.30 11.55 -0.31
C SER A 310 18.89 12.24 0.99
N THR A 311 18.78 13.57 1.02
CA THR A 311 18.44 14.31 2.26
C THR A 311 16.96 14.23 2.62
N CYS A 312 16.12 13.69 1.73
CA CYS A 312 14.68 13.48 1.90
C CYS A 312 14.28 11.99 1.81
N LYS A 313 15.18 11.10 1.40
CA LYS A 313 14.89 9.68 1.18
C LYS A 313 14.39 8.98 2.46
N ASP A 314 13.46 8.04 2.31
CA ASP A 314 13.13 7.07 3.35
C ASP A 314 14.20 5.96 3.39
N TYR A 315 14.98 5.90 4.48
CA TYR A 315 16.04 4.90 4.71
C TYR A 315 15.59 3.73 5.60
N SER A 316 14.30 3.62 5.92
CA SER A 316 13.75 2.43 6.58
C SER A 316 13.67 1.26 5.59
N ALA A 317 13.52 0.03 6.11
CA ALA A 317 13.23 -1.14 5.28
C ALA A 317 11.98 -0.97 4.39
N ASN A 318 11.05 -0.11 4.82
CA ASN A 318 9.81 0.18 4.13
C ASN A 318 9.94 1.25 3.03
N GLY A 319 11.08 1.97 2.98
CA GLY A 319 11.32 3.00 1.99
C GLY A 319 11.33 2.46 0.56
N MET A 320 10.73 3.24 -0.37
CA MET A 320 10.56 2.88 -1.78
C MET A 320 11.84 2.40 -2.46
N TRP A 321 12.99 2.94 -2.06
CA TRP A 321 14.30 2.69 -2.66
C TRP A 321 15.28 2.02 -1.70
N SER A 322 14.76 1.33 -0.69
CA SER A 322 15.56 0.69 0.37
C SER A 322 15.64 -0.82 0.23
N ASN A 323 14.90 -1.42 -0.72
CA ASN A 323 14.94 -2.86 -1.02
C ASN A 323 14.76 -3.74 0.24
N GLY A 324 13.92 -3.34 1.18
CA GLY A 324 13.68 -4.09 2.43
C GLY A 324 14.78 -3.96 3.48
N VAL A 325 15.76 -3.07 3.28
CA VAL A 325 16.90 -2.92 4.19
C VAL A 325 16.90 -1.55 4.85
N THR A 326 16.81 -1.54 6.18
CA THR A 326 17.04 -0.33 6.98
C THR A 326 18.51 0.08 6.89
N ARG A 327 18.76 1.36 6.68
CA ARG A 327 20.11 1.96 6.77
C ARG A 327 20.16 2.97 7.91
N ASN A 328 21.38 3.25 8.38
CA ASN A 328 21.63 4.13 9.54
C ASN A 328 21.52 5.62 9.21
N GLU A 329 21.53 5.99 7.92
CA GLU A 329 21.14 7.34 7.52
C GLU A 329 19.67 7.62 7.85
N GLY A 330 19.35 8.89 8.06
CA GLY A 330 18.00 9.39 8.16
C GLY A 330 17.86 10.67 7.36
N ALA A 331 16.62 11.03 7.08
CA ALA A 331 16.29 12.18 6.25
C ALA A 331 14.89 12.70 6.62
N TRP A 332 14.62 13.97 6.32
CA TRP A 332 13.38 14.61 6.77
C TRP A 332 12.12 13.97 6.18
N GLY A 333 12.20 13.51 4.92
CA GLY A 333 11.07 12.87 4.26
C GLY A 333 10.75 11.47 4.80
N GLU A 334 11.68 10.82 5.51
CA GLU A 334 11.41 9.55 6.22
C GLU A 334 10.42 9.77 7.36
N PHE A 335 10.51 10.91 8.05
CA PHE A 335 9.78 11.17 9.29
C PHE A 335 8.65 12.18 9.16
N LEU A 336 8.53 12.86 8.01
CA LEU A 336 7.52 13.92 7.83
C LEU A 336 6.09 13.44 8.13
N GLN A 337 5.76 12.19 7.78
CA GLN A 337 4.44 11.63 8.06
C GLN A 337 4.10 11.56 9.56
N CYS A 338 5.10 11.42 10.43
CA CYS A 338 4.88 11.38 11.89
C CYS A 338 4.23 12.67 12.41
N PHE A 339 4.41 13.78 11.69
CA PHE A 339 3.86 15.09 12.02
C PHE A 339 2.52 15.35 11.36
N PHE A 340 1.95 14.40 10.62
CA PHE A 340 0.63 14.49 10.00
C PHE A 340 -0.34 13.48 10.61
N ASN A 341 -1.59 13.88 10.82
CA ASN A 341 -2.66 12.95 11.14
C ASN A 341 -3.08 12.12 9.90
N GLY A 342 -4.05 11.23 10.09
CA GLY A 342 -4.53 10.34 9.03
C GLY A 342 -5.23 11.00 7.83
N ALA A 343 -5.42 12.34 7.83
CA ALA A 343 -5.97 13.10 6.71
C ALA A 343 -4.93 13.39 5.62
N VAL A 344 -3.63 13.37 5.94
CA VAL A 344 -2.54 13.58 4.99
C VAL A 344 -1.71 12.32 4.85
N SER A 345 -1.40 11.95 3.61
CA SER A 345 -0.52 10.83 3.28
C SER A 345 0.71 11.34 2.53
N VAL A 346 1.89 11.10 3.09
CA VAL A 346 3.17 11.44 2.47
C VAL A 346 3.56 10.33 1.49
N GLN A 347 3.85 10.70 0.25
CA GLN A 347 4.29 9.81 -0.83
C GLN A 347 5.74 10.15 -1.18
N ASN A 348 6.70 9.46 -0.55
CA ASN A 348 8.12 9.81 -0.65
C ASN A 348 8.81 9.14 -1.85
N TYR A 349 8.99 9.87 -2.95
CA TYR A 349 9.73 9.41 -4.13
C TYR A 349 11.22 9.74 -4.10
N ALA A 350 11.70 10.41 -3.04
CA ALA A 350 13.07 10.88 -2.96
C ALA A 350 14.08 9.72 -2.93
N ASN A 351 15.17 9.85 -3.68
CA ASN A 351 16.18 8.81 -3.75
C ASN A 351 17.60 9.38 -3.77
N GLY A 352 18.53 8.66 -3.16
CA GLY A 352 19.91 9.09 -3.05
C GLY A 352 20.58 9.27 -4.41
N GLY A 353 21.42 10.31 -4.51
CA GLY A 353 22.17 10.64 -5.72
C GLY A 353 21.36 11.28 -6.86
N ARG A 354 20.08 11.62 -6.63
CA ARG A 354 19.24 12.25 -7.66
C ARG A 354 19.48 13.76 -7.73
N SER A 355 19.55 14.26 -8.94
CA SER A 355 19.48 15.68 -9.30
C SER A 355 18.10 15.97 -9.89
N SER A 356 17.76 17.26 -10.06
CA SER A 356 16.52 17.65 -10.72
C SER A 356 16.40 17.07 -12.14
N ARG A 357 17.52 16.81 -12.83
CA ARG A 357 17.55 16.21 -14.17
C ARG A 357 17.41 14.70 -14.15
N ASN A 358 18.27 13.98 -13.43
CA ASN A 358 18.30 12.53 -13.56
C ASN A 358 17.06 11.87 -12.97
N PHE A 359 16.40 12.51 -12.01
CA PHE A 359 15.10 12.08 -11.50
C PHE A 359 14.03 12.08 -12.60
N ILE A 360 14.08 13.05 -13.52
CA ILE A 360 13.24 13.08 -14.74
C ILE A 360 13.70 12.02 -15.74
N ASN A 361 15.00 11.88 -16.00
CA ASN A 361 15.50 10.87 -16.94
C ASN A 361 15.17 9.43 -16.52
N GLU A 362 15.09 9.15 -15.21
CA GLU A 362 14.66 7.85 -14.65
C GLU A 362 13.14 7.64 -14.68
N GLY A 363 12.36 8.62 -15.16
CA GLY A 363 10.90 8.56 -15.21
C GLY A 363 10.21 8.70 -13.86
N ASN A 364 10.91 9.14 -12.80
CA ASN A 364 10.29 9.27 -11.47
C ASN A 364 9.28 10.42 -11.41
N LEU A 365 9.50 11.51 -12.15
CA LEU A 365 8.49 12.57 -12.29
C LEU A 365 7.23 12.07 -13.01
N ASP A 366 7.38 11.22 -14.02
CA ASP A 366 6.25 10.63 -14.73
C ASP A 366 5.41 9.73 -13.81
N LYS A 367 6.05 8.98 -12.89
CA LYS A 367 5.35 8.19 -11.86
C LYS A 367 4.50 9.07 -10.94
N ILE A 368 5.01 10.24 -10.55
CA ILE A 368 4.24 11.23 -9.77
C ILE A 368 3.09 11.77 -10.62
N LYS A 369 3.35 12.15 -11.88
CA LYS A 369 2.35 12.69 -12.82
C LYS A 369 1.15 11.76 -13.00
N GLN A 370 1.37 10.45 -12.98
CA GLN A 370 0.30 9.44 -13.11
C GLN A 370 -0.63 9.36 -11.89
N GLN A 371 -0.27 9.96 -10.76
CA GLN A 371 -0.95 9.78 -9.47
C GLN A 371 -1.42 11.07 -8.83
N ILE A 372 -0.68 12.16 -9.01
CA ILE A 372 -1.00 13.45 -8.41
C ILE A 372 -2.27 14.02 -9.02
N GLY A 373 -3.16 14.53 -8.18
CA GLY A 373 -4.44 15.09 -8.61
C GLY A 373 -4.82 16.38 -7.88
N LYS A 374 -6.01 16.88 -8.19
CA LYS A 374 -6.51 18.15 -7.66
C LYS A 374 -6.52 18.15 -6.13
N GLY A 375 -5.90 19.15 -5.52
CA GLY A 375 -5.84 19.33 -4.07
C GLY A 375 -4.72 18.55 -3.36
N ASP A 376 -3.88 17.81 -4.09
CA ASP A 376 -2.63 17.26 -3.56
C ASP A 376 -1.52 18.32 -3.56
N TYR A 377 -0.36 17.97 -2.99
CA TYR A 377 0.83 18.81 -2.95
C TYR A 377 2.04 18.09 -3.55
N LEU A 378 2.91 18.84 -4.24
CA LEU A 378 4.21 18.34 -4.70
C LEU A 378 5.33 19.18 -4.09
N PHE A 379 6.06 18.59 -3.15
CA PHE A 379 7.21 19.19 -2.48
C PHE A 379 8.47 18.83 -3.26
N ILE A 380 9.22 19.86 -3.68
CA ILE A 380 10.30 19.73 -4.66
C ILE A 380 11.60 20.25 -4.04
N GLN A 381 12.56 19.37 -3.78
CA GLN A 381 13.84 19.73 -3.17
C GLN A 381 15.02 19.08 -3.91
N PHE A 382 15.81 19.86 -4.63
CA PHE A 382 17.03 19.42 -5.30
C PHE A 382 18.15 20.45 -5.12
N GLY A 383 19.37 20.12 -5.53
CA GLY A 383 20.51 21.04 -5.47
C GLY A 383 21.82 20.37 -5.08
N HIS A 384 21.80 19.40 -4.15
CA HIS A 384 23.02 18.75 -3.66
C HIS A 384 23.79 18.01 -4.77
N ASN A 385 23.06 17.31 -5.64
CA ASN A 385 23.63 16.56 -6.75
C ASN A 385 23.71 17.39 -8.03
N ASP A 386 22.84 18.39 -8.18
CA ASP A 386 22.81 19.31 -9.32
C ASP A 386 24.11 20.11 -9.44
N CYS A 387 24.74 20.47 -8.31
CA CYS A 387 26.02 21.18 -8.30
C CYS A 387 27.25 20.27 -8.45
N SER A 388 27.08 18.95 -8.66
CA SER A 388 28.18 17.98 -8.75
C SER A 388 28.82 17.93 -10.15
N ASN A 389 29.74 18.86 -10.44
CA ASN A 389 30.38 19.01 -11.75
C ASN A 389 31.70 18.22 -11.92
N GLY A 390 31.78 17.00 -11.37
CA GLY A 390 32.95 16.13 -11.57
C GLY A 390 32.83 15.28 -12.84
N ALA A 391 33.95 14.82 -13.42
CA ALA A 391 33.95 14.05 -14.68
C ALA A 391 33.01 12.83 -14.66
N GLY A 392 32.89 12.13 -13.53
CA GLY A 392 31.95 11.01 -13.36
C GLY A 392 30.49 11.38 -13.05
N TYR A 393 30.21 12.67 -12.79
CA TYR A 393 28.90 13.17 -12.40
C TYR A 393 28.29 14.12 -13.44
N LEU A 394 29.06 14.56 -14.44
CA LEU A 394 28.58 15.42 -15.52
C LEU A 394 27.32 14.83 -16.17
N GLU A 395 27.45 13.65 -16.76
CA GLU A 395 26.35 13.00 -17.48
C GLU A 395 25.26 12.47 -16.54
N ASP A 396 25.62 12.11 -15.32
CA ASP A 396 24.69 11.49 -14.37
C ASP A 396 23.88 12.52 -13.55
N ARG A 397 24.45 13.65 -13.12
CA ARG A 397 23.85 14.50 -12.07
C ARG A 397 23.97 16.00 -12.30
N TYR A 398 25.06 16.48 -12.88
CA TYR A 398 25.34 17.91 -12.95
C TYR A 398 24.28 18.68 -13.74
N VAL A 399 23.67 19.71 -13.18
CA VAL A 399 22.71 20.56 -13.88
C VAL A 399 23.24 21.99 -13.97
N PRO A 400 23.49 22.54 -15.17
CA PRO A 400 23.96 23.91 -15.32
C PRO A 400 22.96 24.93 -14.77
N LEU A 401 23.44 25.93 -14.03
CA LEU A 401 22.62 27.09 -13.63
C LEU A 401 22.41 28.08 -14.79
N GLY A 402 23.39 28.18 -15.68
CA GLY A 402 23.48 29.24 -16.67
C GLY A 402 24.03 30.55 -16.09
N GLU A 403 24.36 31.49 -16.96
CA GLU A 403 24.90 32.79 -16.56
C GLU A 403 23.78 33.73 -16.10
N PRO A 404 23.86 34.30 -14.88
CA PRO A 404 22.85 35.25 -14.42
C PRO A 404 22.92 36.55 -15.21
N ASN A 405 21.78 37.24 -15.33
CA ASN A 405 21.76 38.59 -15.91
C ASN A 405 22.42 39.63 -14.98
N LYS A 406 22.50 40.89 -15.42
CA LYS A 406 23.10 42.00 -14.63
C LYS A 406 22.47 42.22 -13.24
N LYS A 407 21.28 41.68 -12.98
CA LYS A 407 20.59 41.75 -11.69
C LYS A 407 20.81 40.49 -10.82
N GLY A 408 21.67 39.57 -11.24
CA GLY A 408 21.92 38.31 -10.54
C GLY A 408 20.85 37.24 -10.75
N ILE A 409 19.93 37.43 -11.70
CA ILE A 409 18.83 36.49 -11.94
C ILE A 409 19.27 35.41 -12.93
N TYR A 410 19.23 34.15 -12.52
CA TYR A 410 19.57 33.00 -13.36
C TYR A 410 18.54 32.79 -14.49
N PRO A 411 18.91 32.21 -15.64
CA PRO A 411 17.98 31.97 -16.73
C PRO A 411 17.05 30.77 -16.49
N ILE A 412 15.98 30.71 -17.29
CA ILE A 412 15.15 29.51 -17.50
C ILE A 412 15.28 29.14 -18.98
N SER A 413 16.24 28.30 -19.31
CA SER A 413 16.47 27.77 -20.66
C SER A 413 16.02 26.32 -20.76
N GLU A 414 15.25 26.03 -21.81
CA GLU A 414 14.78 24.69 -22.16
C GLU A 414 15.90 23.86 -22.78
N GLY A 415 15.93 22.57 -22.45
CA GLY A 415 16.79 21.61 -23.14
C GLY A 415 15.99 20.62 -23.98
N LYS A 416 16.69 19.92 -24.86
CA LYS A 416 16.12 18.88 -25.71
C LYS A 416 16.71 17.52 -25.38
N LYS A 417 15.89 16.48 -25.38
CA LYS A 417 16.41 15.12 -25.25
C LYS A 417 17.30 14.78 -26.44
N VAL A 418 18.37 14.04 -26.16
CA VAL A 418 19.29 13.47 -27.14
C VAL A 418 19.28 11.95 -27.01
N ARG A 419 19.94 11.24 -27.93
CA ARG A 419 20.15 9.80 -27.79
C ARG A 419 20.94 9.53 -26.50
N THR A 420 20.47 8.58 -25.69
CA THR A 420 21.17 8.13 -24.49
C THR A 420 22.44 7.36 -24.87
N PRO A 421 23.61 7.61 -24.23
CA PRO A 421 24.79 6.78 -24.42
C PRO A 421 24.50 5.33 -24.02
N ASP A 422 25.10 4.36 -24.74
CA ASP A 422 24.78 2.94 -24.54
C ASP A 422 24.98 2.48 -23.09
N SER A 423 25.94 3.05 -22.36
CA SER A 423 26.18 2.78 -20.93
C SER A 423 25.07 3.24 -19.98
N TYR A 424 24.09 4.02 -20.47
CA TYR A 424 22.99 4.58 -19.68
C TYR A 424 21.61 4.20 -20.21
N VAL A 425 21.51 3.46 -21.32
CA VAL A 425 20.22 3.09 -21.93
C VAL A 425 19.34 2.28 -20.97
N ASP A 426 19.92 1.34 -20.22
CA ASP A 426 19.19 0.56 -19.22
C ASP A 426 18.64 1.42 -18.07
N LYS A 427 19.28 2.57 -17.81
CA LYS A 427 18.91 3.49 -16.72
C LYS A 427 17.89 4.55 -17.16
N TYR A 428 18.04 5.10 -18.37
CA TYR A 428 17.28 6.28 -18.83
C TYR A 428 16.42 6.02 -20.07
N GLY A 429 16.45 4.82 -20.64
CA GLY A 429 15.83 4.52 -21.92
C GLY A 429 16.59 5.10 -23.11
N THR A 430 15.95 5.15 -24.28
CA THR A 430 16.58 5.47 -25.57
C THR A 430 16.91 6.94 -25.78
N THR A 431 16.23 7.85 -25.07
CA THR A 431 16.50 9.29 -25.10
C THR A 431 16.45 9.90 -23.71
N PHE A 432 17.35 10.84 -23.45
CA PHE A 432 17.49 11.49 -22.14
C PHE A 432 17.94 12.94 -22.30
N TYR A 433 17.84 13.73 -21.25
CA TYR A 433 18.49 15.03 -21.20
C TYR A 433 19.95 14.85 -20.75
N SER A 434 20.90 15.18 -21.63
CA SER A 434 22.32 15.28 -21.29
C SER A 434 22.63 16.57 -20.54
N TYR A 435 23.80 16.69 -19.93
CA TYR A 435 24.19 17.90 -19.20
C TYR A 435 24.41 19.14 -20.04
N ASN A 436 24.71 18.95 -21.32
CA ASN A 436 24.92 20.01 -22.29
C ASN A 436 23.72 20.20 -23.24
N CYS A 437 22.53 19.69 -22.89
CA CYS A 437 21.34 19.77 -23.74
C CYS A 437 20.70 21.17 -23.84
N GLY A 438 21.29 22.18 -23.20
CA GLY A 438 20.80 23.56 -23.14
C GLY A 438 19.87 23.85 -21.96
N ALA A 439 19.39 22.82 -21.26
CA ALA A 439 18.54 22.99 -20.09
C ALA A 439 19.29 23.63 -18.91
N THR A 440 18.56 24.42 -18.12
CA THR A 440 19.06 25.05 -16.89
C THR A 440 18.34 24.50 -15.67
N TYR A 441 18.98 24.64 -14.50
CA TYR A 441 18.43 24.16 -13.22
C TYR A 441 17.01 24.68 -12.94
N LYS A 442 16.75 25.98 -13.12
CA LYS A 442 15.39 26.53 -12.95
C LYS A 442 14.39 25.94 -13.94
N TRP A 443 14.79 25.59 -15.16
CA TRP A 443 13.91 24.93 -16.12
C TRP A 443 13.53 23.52 -15.69
N TYR A 444 14.46 22.75 -15.12
CA TYR A 444 14.14 21.42 -14.57
C TYR A 444 13.17 21.52 -13.40
N LEU A 445 13.42 22.40 -12.43
CA LEU A 445 12.48 22.63 -11.32
C LEU A 445 11.09 23.05 -11.82
N MET A 446 11.03 23.86 -12.88
CA MET A 446 9.76 24.25 -13.51
C MET A 446 8.99 23.05 -14.08
N GLN A 447 9.65 21.96 -14.50
CA GLN A 447 8.93 20.76 -14.96
C GLN A 447 8.11 20.11 -13.83
N TYR A 448 8.66 20.05 -12.61
CA TYR A 448 7.94 19.55 -11.44
C TYR A 448 6.77 20.48 -11.08
N VAL A 449 7.01 21.79 -11.09
CA VAL A 449 5.97 22.80 -10.86
C VAL A 449 4.82 22.63 -11.86
N ASN A 450 5.13 22.45 -13.14
CA ASN A 450 4.12 22.25 -14.18
C ASN A 450 3.31 20.97 -13.96
N VAL A 451 3.95 19.85 -13.59
CA VAL A 451 3.22 18.60 -13.27
C VAL A 451 2.19 18.80 -12.17
N ALA A 452 2.53 19.52 -11.10
CA ALA A 452 1.57 19.81 -10.04
C ALA A 452 0.42 20.71 -10.53
N LEU A 453 0.74 21.82 -11.20
CA LEU A 453 -0.26 22.78 -11.66
C LEU A 453 -1.21 22.17 -12.70
N GLU A 454 -0.70 21.39 -13.65
CA GLU A 454 -1.49 20.68 -14.66
C GLU A 454 -2.47 19.69 -14.04
N ALA A 455 -2.10 19.05 -12.92
CA ALA A 455 -2.95 18.15 -12.17
C ALA A 455 -3.95 18.84 -11.23
N GLY A 456 -3.87 20.18 -11.09
CA GLY A 456 -4.64 20.94 -10.10
C GLY A 456 -4.12 20.78 -8.66
N ALA A 457 -2.90 20.31 -8.49
CA ALA A 457 -2.18 20.20 -7.22
C ALA A 457 -1.37 21.48 -6.92
N THR A 458 -0.89 21.61 -5.69
CA THR A 458 -0.12 22.77 -5.23
C THR A 458 1.38 22.46 -5.21
N PRO A 459 2.22 23.12 -6.04
CA PRO A 459 3.66 22.99 -5.96
C PRO A 459 4.24 23.77 -4.78
N VAL A 460 5.19 23.14 -4.07
CA VAL A 460 5.98 23.75 -3.00
C VAL A 460 7.46 23.54 -3.30
N LEU A 461 8.18 24.62 -3.59
CA LEU A 461 9.63 24.57 -3.75
C LEU A 461 10.30 24.57 -2.38
N ILE A 462 11.34 23.76 -2.24
CA ILE A 462 12.17 23.71 -1.04
C ILE A 462 13.62 23.88 -1.48
N THR A 463 14.32 24.87 -0.93
CA THR A 463 15.76 25.00 -1.16
C THR A 463 16.50 23.77 -0.62
N PRO A 464 17.63 23.33 -1.20
CA PRO A 464 18.38 22.21 -0.64
C PRO A 464 18.80 22.51 0.81
N VAL A 465 18.73 21.50 1.69
CA VAL A 465 19.13 21.65 3.09
C VAL A 465 20.63 21.96 3.22
N SER A 466 21.00 22.65 4.29
CA SER A 466 22.39 23.01 4.59
C SER A 466 23.23 21.78 4.90
N ARG A 467 24.47 21.77 4.42
CA ARG A 467 25.57 20.95 4.95
C ARG A 467 26.16 21.60 6.19
N GLN A 468 26.84 20.83 7.04
CA GLN A 468 27.48 21.31 8.28
C GLN A 468 28.90 21.87 8.06
N TYR A 469 29.08 22.74 7.07
CA TYR A 469 30.39 23.33 6.77
C TYR A 469 30.63 24.63 7.55
N PHE A 470 31.09 24.50 8.80
CA PHE A 470 31.36 25.62 9.69
C PHE A 470 32.68 26.37 9.36
N ASP A 471 32.69 27.68 9.57
CA ASP A 471 33.86 28.57 9.44
C ASP A 471 34.81 28.57 10.66
N GLY A 472 34.61 27.64 11.60
CA GLY A 472 35.33 27.58 12.88
C GLY A 472 34.83 28.55 13.94
N LYS A 473 33.93 29.49 13.61
CA LYS A 473 33.26 30.41 14.54
C LYS A 473 31.76 30.09 14.71
N GLY A 474 31.36 28.88 14.31
CA GLY A 474 29.99 28.42 14.40
C GLY A 474 29.05 28.94 13.31
N ARG A 475 29.57 29.54 12.23
CA ARG A 475 28.75 29.98 11.08
C ARG A 475 28.90 29.03 9.91
N ILE A 476 27.80 28.70 9.25
CA ILE A 476 27.79 27.89 8.03
C ILE A 476 28.31 28.72 6.86
N THR A 477 29.28 28.17 6.14
CA THR A 477 29.86 28.78 4.93
C THR A 477 29.02 28.45 3.69
N PRO A 478 29.01 29.30 2.64
CA PRO A 478 28.34 28.96 1.38
C PRO A 478 28.94 27.72 0.71
N HIS A 479 28.10 26.82 0.19
CA HIS A 479 28.53 25.52 -0.33
C HIS A 479 27.62 24.84 -1.37
N HIS A 480 26.42 25.35 -1.65
CA HIS A 480 25.59 24.83 -2.77
C HIS A 480 25.98 25.51 -4.07
N ASP A 481 27.22 25.24 -4.47
CA ASP A 481 27.87 25.83 -5.62
C ASP A 481 28.58 24.78 -6.48
N SER A 482 28.54 24.97 -7.79
CA SER A 482 29.22 24.09 -8.73
C SER A 482 30.72 24.38 -8.76
N LYS A 483 31.52 23.30 -8.73
CA LYS A 483 32.97 23.32 -8.87
C LYS A 483 33.40 22.23 -9.83
N ASP A 484 34.17 22.59 -10.85
CA ASP A 484 34.87 21.60 -11.65
C ASP A 484 35.93 20.92 -10.78
N THR A 485 35.75 19.64 -10.50
CA THR A 485 36.64 18.91 -9.59
C THR A 485 37.99 18.58 -10.24
N SER A 486 38.07 18.55 -11.57
CA SER A 486 39.31 18.25 -12.30
C SER A 486 40.25 19.45 -12.32
N THR A 487 39.71 20.64 -12.59
CA THR A 487 40.47 21.90 -12.63
C THR A 487 40.47 22.64 -11.28
N LYS A 488 39.64 22.19 -10.33
CA LYS A 488 39.32 22.87 -9.06
C LYS A 488 38.72 24.26 -9.22
N THR A 489 38.20 24.60 -10.39
CA THR A 489 37.63 25.92 -10.70
C THR A 489 36.21 26.04 -10.15
N MET A 490 35.94 27.11 -9.39
CA MET A 490 34.58 27.46 -8.95
C MET A 490 33.78 28.02 -10.12
N ILE A 491 32.67 27.37 -10.45
CA ILE A 491 31.74 27.78 -11.52
C ILE A 491 30.71 28.75 -10.95
N THR A 492 30.13 28.40 -9.79
CA THR A 492 29.19 29.28 -9.08
C THR A 492 29.70 29.61 -7.68
N ARG A 493 29.11 30.61 -7.04
CA ARG A 493 29.51 31.11 -5.71
C ARG A 493 28.29 31.59 -4.93
N ASN A 494 28.43 31.59 -3.61
CA ASN A 494 27.48 32.16 -2.65
C ASN A 494 26.10 31.46 -2.64
N ASN A 495 26.10 30.11 -2.64
CA ASN A 495 24.89 29.28 -2.63
C ASN A 495 23.99 29.54 -3.86
N ALA A 496 24.58 29.60 -5.05
CA ALA A 496 23.87 29.93 -6.27
C ALA A 496 22.65 29.03 -6.55
N TYR A 497 22.72 27.73 -6.21
CA TYR A 497 21.58 26.82 -6.39
C TYR A 497 20.43 27.11 -5.40
N VAL A 498 20.74 27.52 -4.16
CA VAL A 498 19.72 27.97 -3.18
C VAL A 498 19.03 29.23 -3.70
N GLU A 499 19.81 30.20 -4.16
CA GLU A 499 19.27 31.46 -4.70
C GLU A 499 18.42 31.22 -5.96
N ALA A 500 18.80 30.29 -6.84
CA ALA A 500 17.99 29.96 -8.00
C ALA A 500 16.61 29.39 -7.64
N VAL A 501 16.50 28.59 -6.56
CA VAL A 501 15.19 28.12 -6.05
C VAL A 501 14.36 29.29 -5.53
N ARG A 502 14.95 30.19 -4.74
CA ARG A 502 14.29 31.41 -4.23
C ARG A 502 13.77 32.29 -5.37
N GLN A 503 14.60 32.51 -6.38
CA GLN A 503 14.22 33.26 -7.59
C GLN A 503 13.05 32.61 -8.31
N LEU A 504 13.12 31.30 -8.56
CA LEU A 504 12.04 30.60 -9.25
C LEU A 504 10.72 30.68 -8.47
N ALA A 505 10.76 30.50 -7.15
CA ALA A 505 9.57 30.59 -6.31
C ALA A 505 8.91 31.96 -6.43
N LYS A 506 9.71 33.04 -6.36
CA LYS A 506 9.25 34.42 -6.52
C LYS A 506 8.74 34.71 -7.94
N GLU A 507 9.47 34.29 -8.97
CA GLU A 507 9.13 34.51 -10.39
C GLU A 507 7.81 33.81 -10.76
N LYS A 508 7.57 32.61 -10.22
CA LYS A 508 6.39 31.79 -10.53
C LYS A 508 5.29 31.89 -9.49
N LYS A 509 5.50 32.66 -8.41
CA LYS A 509 4.57 32.82 -7.28
C LYS A 509 4.13 31.48 -6.69
N VAL A 510 5.07 30.55 -6.55
CA VAL A 510 4.85 29.26 -5.89
C VAL A 510 5.36 29.32 -4.45
N LEU A 511 4.81 28.47 -3.58
CA LEU A 511 5.20 28.40 -2.18
C LEU A 511 6.68 28.02 -2.06
N LEU A 512 7.35 28.57 -1.05
CA LEU A 512 8.75 28.32 -0.75
C LEU A 512 8.93 27.96 0.72
N ILE A 513 9.54 26.80 0.98
CA ILE A 513 10.14 26.48 2.28
C ILE A 513 11.66 26.65 2.13
N ASP A 514 12.26 27.56 2.89
CA ASP A 514 13.71 27.80 2.83
C ASP A 514 14.47 26.78 3.70
N GLY A 515 14.50 25.52 3.23
CA GLY A 515 15.19 24.42 3.89
C GLY A 515 16.68 24.69 4.20
N PHE A 516 17.34 25.54 3.41
CA PHE A 516 18.73 25.95 3.66
C PHE A 516 18.81 26.80 4.93
N GLU A 517 18.02 27.88 5.02
CA GLU A 517 18.05 28.74 6.22
C GLU A 517 17.53 28.03 7.46
N ILE A 518 16.50 27.18 7.34
CA ILE A 518 15.97 26.41 8.48
C ILE A 518 17.07 25.53 9.09
N THR A 519 17.74 24.72 8.26
CA THR A 519 18.77 23.79 8.74
C THR A 519 20.07 24.50 9.11
N LYS A 520 20.44 25.58 8.41
CA LYS A 520 21.55 26.46 8.81
C LYS A 520 21.30 27.04 10.20
N ALA A 521 20.13 27.63 10.45
CA ALA A 521 19.79 28.21 11.74
C ALA A 521 19.77 27.15 12.86
N LEU A 522 19.26 25.95 12.56
CA LEU A 522 19.30 24.79 13.47
C LEU A 522 20.74 24.48 13.92
N TYR A 523 21.66 24.34 12.96
CA TYR A 523 23.05 23.97 13.25
C TYR A 523 23.85 25.10 13.91
N GLU A 524 23.68 26.35 13.47
CA GLU A 524 24.33 27.52 14.07
C GLU A 524 23.82 27.75 15.50
N LYS A 525 22.53 27.50 15.77
CA LYS A 525 21.97 27.56 17.12
C LYS A 525 22.56 26.48 18.03
N ALA A 526 22.60 25.22 17.59
CA ALA A 526 23.22 24.15 18.37
C ALA A 526 24.69 24.47 18.69
N TYR A 527 25.41 25.05 17.73
CA TYR A 527 26.77 25.52 17.95
C TYR A 527 26.84 26.62 19.01
N ALA A 528 25.98 27.65 18.91
CA ALA A 528 25.96 28.76 19.83
C ALA A 528 25.59 28.34 21.26
N ASP A 529 24.62 27.44 21.40
CA ASP A 529 24.15 26.96 22.71
C ASP A 529 25.20 26.09 23.43
N CYS A 530 26.04 25.37 22.67
CA CYS A 530 27.01 24.40 23.24
C CYS A 530 28.48 24.85 23.12
N GLY A 531 28.75 25.96 22.44
CA GLY A 531 30.09 26.54 22.25
C GLY A 531 31.01 25.76 21.28
N ASN A 532 30.51 24.70 20.65
CA ASN A 532 31.23 23.86 19.68
C ASN A 532 30.23 23.14 18.76
N ASN A 533 30.72 22.34 17.80
CA ASN A 533 29.84 21.63 16.86
C ASN A 533 29.46 20.20 17.28
N ILE A 534 29.64 19.80 18.54
CA ILE A 534 29.34 18.43 19.00
C ILE A 534 27.86 18.13 18.76
N GLU A 535 26.96 18.95 19.31
CA GLU A 535 25.52 18.69 19.16
C GLU A 535 25.05 18.75 17.72
N ALA A 536 25.57 19.71 16.92
CA ALA A 536 25.24 19.75 15.50
C ALA A 536 25.63 18.42 14.82
N LYS A 537 26.83 17.91 15.08
CA LYS A 537 27.29 16.63 14.52
C LYS A 537 26.48 15.43 14.97
N GLU A 538 25.88 15.47 16.17
CA GLU A 538 25.00 14.39 16.63
C GLU A 538 23.75 14.21 15.75
N LEU A 539 23.36 15.18 14.92
CA LEU A 539 22.29 14.98 13.94
C LEU A 539 22.77 14.36 12.62
N MET A 540 24.08 14.19 12.43
CA MET A 540 24.65 13.71 11.19
C MET A 540 24.89 12.20 11.24
N PHE A 541 24.85 11.58 10.06
CA PHE A 541 25.42 10.26 9.90
C PHE A 541 26.94 10.32 10.19
N GLU A 542 27.48 9.29 10.83
CA GLU A 542 28.85 9.31 11.33
C GLU A 542 29.86 9.60 10.21
N GLY A 543 30.68 10.64 10.41
CA GLY A 543 31.67 11.09 9.43
C GLY A 543 31.11 11.87 8.23
N ASP A 544 29.80 12.10 8.18
CA ASP A 544 29.13 12.85 7.10
C ASP A 544 28.83 14.30 7.53
N SER A 545 28.62 15.18 6.56
CA SER A 545 28.21 16.58 6.77
C SER A 545 27.03 16.99 5.88
N THR A 546 26.40 16.02 5.23
CA THR A 546 25.28 16.16 4.29
C THR A 546 24.10 15.30 4.72
N HIS A 547 24.35 14.03 5.04
CA HIS A 547 23.29 13.10 5.41
C HIS A 547 23.08 13.12 6.92
N ASN A 548 21.82 13.26 7.34
CA ASN A 548 21.47 13.11 8.75
C ASN A 548 21.50 11.62 9.16
N ASN A 549 21.56 11.36 10.46
CA ASN A 549 21.15 10.08 11.01
C ASN A 549 19.63 10.08 11.27
N LYS A 550 19.09 9.00 11.84
CA LYS A 550 17.65 8.89 12.15
C LYS A 550 17.13 10.04 13.03
N LEU A 551 17.86 10.43 14.07
CA LEU A 551 17.49 11.56 14.94
C LEU A 551 17.49 12.87 14.16
N GLY A 552 18.55 13.16 13.39
CA GLY A 552 18.62 14.37 12.58
C GLY A 552 17.53 14.47 11.53
N GLY A 553 17.17 13.35 10.88
CA GLY A 553 16.04 13.30 9.96
C GLY A 553 14.73 13.71 10.65
N PHE A 554 14.47 13.19 11.85
CA PHE A 554 13.27 13.51 12.63
C PHE A 554 13.23 14.99 13.06
N VAL A 555 14.35 15.53 13.58
CA VAL A 555 14.46 16.94 13.99
C VAL A 555 14.23 17.90 12.81
N VAL A 556 14.83 17.62 11.65
CA VAL A 556 14.62 18.44 10.46
C VAL A 556 13.18 18.34 9.96
N ALA A 557 12.55 17.16 10.04
CA ALA A 557 11.14 16.98 9.73
C ALA A 557 10.22 17.80 10.64
N GLY A 558 10.53 17.92 11.93
CA GLY A 558 9.79 18.74 12.90
C GLY A 558 9.86 20.24 12.57
N GLU A 559 11.04 20.76 12.21
CA GLU A 559 11.19 22.14 11.75
C GLU A 559 10.45 22.39 10.42
N PHE A 560 10.45 21.42 9.51
CA PHE A 560 9.65 21.51 8.28
C PHE A 560 8.15 21.48 8.59
N ALA A 561 7.69 20.66 9.53
CA ALA A 561 6.29 20.63 9.96
C ALA A 561 5.84 21.97 10.55
N LYS A 562 6.70 22.65 11.33
CA LYS A 562 6.44 24.02 11.81
C LYS A 562 6.26 25.00 10.66
N GLU A 563 7.16 24.97 9.67
CA GLU A 563 7.08 25.89 8.54
C GLU A 563 5.90 25.57 7.62
N ILE A 564 5.56 24.29 7.42
CA ILE A 564 4.34 23.85 6.70
C ILE A 564 3.08 24.37 7.39
N LYS A 565 2.96 24.18 8.71
CA LYS A 565 1.82 24.66 9.50
C LYS A 565 1.62 26.18 9.36
N LYS A 566 2.72 26.92 9.25
CA LYS A 566 2.73 28.39 9.08
C LYS A 566 2.41 28.82 7.65
N LEU A 567 2.99 28.17 6.64
CA LEU A 567 2.94 28.61 5.25
C LEU A 567 1.76 28.04 4.45
N ILE A 568 1.20 26.92 4.89
CA ILE A 568 0.17 26.17 4.14
C ILE A 568 -1.06 25.97 5.03
N PRO A 569 -1.95 26.98 5.13
CA PRO A 569 -3.11 26.95 6.02
C PRO A 569 -4.02 25.73 5.82
N GLU A 570 -4.09 25.18 4.61
CA GLU A 570 -4.90 24.01 4.28
C GLU A 570 -4.33 22.71 4.86
N LEU A 571 -3.01 22.63 5.07
CA LEU A 571 -2.36 21.48 5.70
C LEU A 571 -2.21 21.65 7.22
N ALA A 572 -2.28 22.88 7.73
CA ALA A 572 -2.07 23.19 9.14
C ALA A 572 -2.97 22.38 10.12
N PRO A 573 -4.27 22.14 9.85
CA PRO A 573 -5.12 21.32 10.73
C PRO A 573 -4.71 19.85 10.79
N SER A 574 -3.95 19.40 9.78
CA SER A 574 -3.45 18.02 9.70
C SER A 574 -2.10 17.85 10.40
N ILE A 575 -1.41 18.95 10.75
CA ILE A 575 -0.15 18.90 11.49
C ILE A 575 -0.44 18.58 12.96
N VAL A 576 0.21 17.55 13.48
CA VAL A 576 0.00 17.05 14.84
C VAL A 576 1.29 16.94 15.63
N HIS A 577 1.11 16.90 16.94
CA HIS A 577 2.11 16.42 17.87
C HIS A 577 2.36 14.91 17.60
N PRO A 578 3.56 14.50 17.19
CA PRO A 578 3.84 13.12 16.79
C PRO A 578 3.73 12.16 17.98
N ARG A 579 3.24 10.95 17.71
CA ARG A 579 3.11 9.86 18.70
C ARG A 579 3.53 8.56 18.04
N ASN A 580 4.12 7.65 18.81
CA ASN A 580 4.56 6.33 18.35
C ASN A 580 5.54 6.39 17.16
N ALA A 581 6.43 7.38 17.15
CA ALA A 581 7.48 7.50 16.14
C ALA A 581 8.79 6.91 16.69
N ILE A 582 9.54 6.18 15.87
CA ILE A 582 10.88 5.70 16.24
C ILE A 582 11.85 5.89 15.08
N GLY A 583 13.12 6.07 15.42
CA GLY A 583 14.21 6.02 14.46
C GLY A 583 15.14 4.90 14.87
N GLU A 584 15.22 3.85 14.05
CA GLU A 584 16.01 2.65 14.33
C GLU A 584 17.11 2.48 13.28
N ASN A 585 18.32 2.14 13.74
CA ASN A 585 19.43 1.77 12.88
C ASN A 585 19.31 0.32 12.39
N SER A 586 20.13 -0.08 11.42
CA SER A 586 20.17 -1.45 10.87
C SER A 586 20.55 -2.53 11.90
N ASP A 587 21.18 -2.15 13.02
CA ASP A 587 21.55 -3.03 14.13
C ASP A 587 20.47 -3.13 15.22
N GLY A 588 19.31 -2.49 15.02
CA GLY A 588 18.22 -2.44 16.00
C GLY A 588 18.38 -1.34 17.05
N LYS A 589 19.45 -0.53 17.00
CA LYS A 589 19.64 0.56 17.95
C LYS A 589 18.64 1.68 17.69
N LEU A 590 17.84 1.99 18.70
CA LEU A 590 16.98 3.16 18.70
C LEU A 590 17.81 4.43 18.86
N MET A 591 17.72 5.30 17.86
CA MET A 591 18.30 6.64 17.85
C MET A 591 17.37 7.65 18.51
N PHE A 592 16.05 7.47 18.33
CA PHE A 592 15.03 8.17 19.09
C PHE A 592 13.75 7.33 19.16
N SER A 593 12.89 7.68 20.11
CA SER A 593 11.52 7.19 20.20
C SER A 593 10.61 8.31 20.72
N VAL A 594 9.36 8.31 20.28
CA VAL A 594 8.28 9.16 20.78
C VAL A 594 7.16 8.25 21.25
N GLY A 595 6.90 8.25 22.56
CA GLY A 595 5.87 7.41 23.16
C GLY A 595 4.46 7.82 22.73
N ASN A 596 3.46 7.02 23.15
CA ASN A 596 2.04 7.30 22.93
C ASN A 596 1.56 8.63 23.55
N GLU A 597 2.22 9.10 24.62
CA GLU A 597 1.98 10.39 25.25
C GLU A 597 2.59 11.58 24.50
N GLY A 598 3.34 11.34 23.41
CA GLY A 598 4.08 12.41 22.71
C GLY A 598 5.36 12.83 23.45
N LYS A 599 5.90 11.97 24.33
CA LYS A 599 7.20 12.23 24.98
C LYS A 599 8.32 11.62 24.17
N MET A 600 9.28 12.43 23.76
CA MET A 600 10.49 11.98 23.08
C MET A 600 11.58 11.53 24.04
N SER A 601 12.30 10.51 23.62
CA SER A 601 13.53 10.01 24.22
C SER A 601 14.55 9.78 23.11
N CYS A 602 15.78 10.26 23.28
CA CYS A 602 16.91 9.96 22.40
C CYS A 602 18.20 9.88 23.21
N TYR A 603 19.30 9.47 22.57
CA TYR A 603 20.59 9.31 23.24
C TYR A 603 21.22 10.65 23.68
N ASP A 604 20.76 11.76 23.10
CA ASP A 604 21.24 13.10 23.44
C ASP A 604 20.20 13.95 24.18
N ALA A 605 20.59 14.55 25.29
CA ALA A 605 19.69 15.32 26.15
C ALA A 605 19.39 16.73 25.64
N TYR A 606 20.29 17.34 24.86
CA TYR A 606 20.07 18.63 24.22
C TYR A 606 18.98 18.48 23.15
N TRP A 607 19.13 17.51 22.25
CA TRP A 607 18.17 17.24 21.18
C TRP A 607 16.83 16.74 21.69
N GLN A 608 16.81 15.94 22.76
CA GLN A 608 15.56 15.55 23.40
C GLN A 608 14.74 16.76 23.86
N ARG A 609 15.39 17.75 24.51
CA ARG A 609 14.70 18.98 24.96
C ARG A 609 14.31 19.87 23.79
N TYR A 610 15.21 20.04 22.82
CA TYR A 610 14.98 20.88 21.65
C TYR A 610 13.75 20.39 20.88
N GLU A 611 13.76 19.12 20.49
CA GLU A 611 12.72 18.55 19.65
C GLU A 611 11.41 18.35 20.42
N GLN A 612 11.45 18.05 21.72
CA GLN A 612 10.23 18.11 22.54
C GLN A 612 9.59 19.50 22.48
N GLY A 613 10.37 20.58 22.53
CA GLY A 613 9.86 21.94 22.37
C GLY A 613 9.25 22.20 20.98
N VAL A 614 9.84 21.65 19.92
CA VAL A 614 9.30 21.70 18.55
C VAL A 614 7.96 20.99 18.49
N MET A 615 7.89 19.73 18.91
CA MET A 615 6.66 18.93 18.93
C MET A 615 5.55 19.59 19.76
N ASP A 616 5.88 20.10 20.95
CA ASP A 616 4.93 20.78 21.83
C ASP A 616 4.35 22.06 21.20
N SER A 617 5.11 22.74 20.34
CA SER A 617 4.63 23.91 19.59
C SER A 617 3.64 23.53 18.48
N LEU A 618 3.68 22.30 17.98
CA LEU A 618 2.76 21.81 16.95
C LEU A 618 1.40 21.41 17.52
N GLY A 619 1.33 21.00 18.79
CA GLY A 619 0.09 20.64 19.47
C GLY A 619 -0.76 21.83 19.97
N LYS A 620 -0.20 23.05 19.95
CA LYS A 620 -0.88 24.31 20.25
C LYS A 620 -1.38 24.98 18.97
#